data_AF-A0A261RFF3-F1
#
_entry.id   AF-A0A261RFF3-F1
#
_cell.length_a   1.000
_cell.length_b   1.000
_cell.length_c   1.000
_cell.angle_alpha   90.00
_cell.angle_beta   90.00
_cell.angle_gamma   90.00
#
_symmetry.space_group_name_H-M   'P 1'
#
loop_
_entity.id
_entity.type
_entity.pdbx_description
1 polymer ?
#
loop_
_entity_poly.entity_id
_entity_poly.type
_entity_poly.pdbx_seq_one_letter_code
_entity_poly.pdbx_strand_id
1 'polypeptide(L)'
;MRFRLALRGSLGRPLRRGVGAALVVSALAGLAACTTTTGPIIPTGEPNRYTLTSRSGGLTTSWVQLKSQALDRAREYCTSQNLKMTDPDVSSNHATGFTRPITYITFTCSPIPQPKDTQQDQNSQGK
;
A
#
# COMPACT_ATOMS: atom_id res chain seq x y z
N MET A 1 44.01 -21.96 20.38
CA MET A 1 44.22 -21.24 21.67
C MET A 1 42.88 -20.62 22.05
N ARG A 2 41.96 -21.25 22.79
CA ARG A 2 41.88 -21.56 24.24
C ARG A 2 41.82 -20.33 25.18
N PHE A 3 40.60 -20.09 25.70
CA PHE A 3 40.21 -19.45 26.99
C PHE A 3 40.37 -17.91 27.10
N ARG A 4 39.45 -17.13 27.71
CA ARG A 4 38.63 -17.38 28.90
C ARG A 4 37.25 -16.71 28.86
N LEU A 5 36.29 -17.51 29.30
CA LEU A 5 34.99 -17.16 29.86
C LEU A 5 35.19 -16.31 31.15
N ALA A 6 34.54 -15.16 31.26
CA ALA A 6 34.45 -14.42 32.52
C ALA A 6 33.00 -14.48 33.03
N LEU A 7 32.71 -15.52 33.82
CA LEU A 7 31.57 -15.56 34.72
C LEU A 7 31.89 -14.62 35.89
N ARG A 8 31.15 -13.52 36.01
CA ARG A 8 31.09 -12.77 37.27
C ARG A 8 29.64 -12.79 37.76
N GLY A 9 29.36 -13.74 38.63
CA GLY A 9 28.13 -13.76 39.42
C GLY A 9 28.12 -12.62 40.42
N SER A 10 26.97 -11.97 40.56
CA SER A 10 26.63 -11.20 41.75
C SER A 10 25.24 -11.66 42.17
N LEU A 11 25.21 -12.52 43.19
CA LEU A 11 24.00 -12.82 43.94
C LEU A 11 23.66 -11.61 44.81
N GLY A 12 22.43 -11.13 44.70
CA GLY A 12 21.87 -10.12 45.59
C GLY A 12 20.37 -9.94 45.36
N ARG A 13 19.56 -10.91 45.81
CA ARG A 13 18.11 -10.72 46.02
C ARG A 13 17.93 -9.79 47.23
N PRO A 14 16.95 -8.87 47.20
CA PRO A 14 15.68 -9.26 47.80
C PRO A 14 14.48 -9.06 46.87
N LEU A 15 13.60 -10.07 46.91
CA LEU A 15 12.26 -10.08 46.36
C LEU A 15 11.45 -8.92 47.00
N ARG A 16 11.46 -7.74 46.36
CA ARG A 16 10.53 -6.66 46.72
C ARG A 16 9.19 -6.94 46.09
N ARG A 17 8.29 -7.43 46.94
CA ARG A 17 6.86 -7.61 46.76
C ARG A 17 6.24 -6.24 46.42
N GLY A 18 6.09 -5.97 45.14
CA GLY A 18 5.36 -4.82 44.59
C GLY A 18 4.44 -5.32 43.50
N VAL A 19 3.30 -5.89 43.90
CA VAL A 19 2.18 -6.15 43.00
C VAL A 19 1.53 -4.79 42.74
N GLY A 20 1.70 -4.25 41.55
CA GLY A 20 1.00 -3.03 41.14
C GLY A 20 1.79 -2.22 40.12
N ALA A 21 1.22 -2.04 38.94
CA ALA A 21 1.69 -1.22 37.82
C ALA A 21 2.78 -1.82 36.92
N ALA A 22 2.66 -3.09 36.55
CA ALA A 22 3.07 -3.52 35.21
C ALA A 22 1.82 -3.57 34.32
N LEU A 23 1.95 -3.16 33.06
CA LEU A 23 0.96 -3.26 31.96
C LEU A 23 0.02 -2.06 31.71
N VAL A 24 0.55 -0.85 31.45
CA VAL A 24 -0.26 0.19 30.75
C VAL A 24 0.43 0.77 29.49
N VAL A 25 1.72 0.51 29.25
CA VAL A 25 2.47 1.22 28.19
C VAL A 25 2.57 0.46 26.85
N SER A 26 2.17 -0.81 26.75
CA SER A 26 2.29 -1.59 25.49
C SER A 26 0.98 -1.79 24.72
N ALA A 27 -0.14 -1.21 25.17
CA ALA A 27 -1.47 -1.47 24.58
C ALA A 27 -1.84 -0.56 23.39
N LEU A 28 -1.02 0.42 23.01
CA LEU A 28 -1.35 1.41 21.96
C LEU A 28 -0.65 1.16 20.60
N ALA A 29 0.20 0.13 20.48
CA ALA A 29 0.87 -0.19 19.21
C ALA A 29 -0.08 -0.82 18.14
N GLY A 30 -1.34 -1.06 18.51
CA GLY A 30 -2.38 -1.61 17.64
C GLY A 30 -3.49 -0.62 17.32
N LEU A 31 -3.17 0.67 17.12
CA LEU A 31 -4.07 1.59 16.42
C LEU A 31 -4.31 1.00 15.02
N ALA A 32 -5.32 0.15 14.92
CA ALA A 32 -5.81 -0.43 13.70
C ALA A 32 -5.97 0.73 12.72
N ALA A 33 -5.11 0.77 11.70
CA ALA A 33 -5.29 1.66 10.57
C ALA A 33 -6.76 1.54 10.18
N CYS A 34 -7.48 2.66 10.15
CA CYS A 34 -8.84 2.68 9.65
C CYS A 34 -8.77 2.35 8.15
N THR A 35 -8.69 1.07 7.82
CA THR A 35 -8.28 0.60 6.51
C THR A 35 -9.46 0.57 5.59
N THR A 36 -9.29 1.23 4.45
CA THR A 36 -10.04 0.93 3.25
C THR A 36 -9.89 -0.55 2.92
N THR A 37 -11.00 -1.25 2.72
CA THR A 37 -10.99 -2.67 2.36
C THR A 37 -10.87 -2.79 0.85
N THR A 38 -9.70 -3.21 0.39
CA THR A 38 -9.43 -3.42 -1.03
C THR A 38 -9.64 -4.89 -1.37
N GLY A 39 -10.55 -5.15 -2.32
CA GLY A 39 -10.86 -6.49 -2.79
C GLY A 39 -9.76 -7.10 -3.67
N PRO A 40 -9.93 -8.37 -4.09
CA PRO A 40 -9.03 -8.99 -5.03
C PRO A 40 -9.08 -8.28 -6.39
N ILE A 41 -7.98 -8.38 -7.14
CA ILE A 41 -7.91 -7.93 -8.53
C ILE A 41 -8.41 -9.08 -9.41
N ILE A 42 -9.41 -8.80 -10.24
CA ILE A 42 -10.13 -9.79 -11.04
C ILE A 42 -9.88 -9.49 -12.51
N PRO A 43 -9.48 -10.49 -13.33
CA PRO A 43 -9.37 -10.31 -14.78
C PRO A 43 -10.76 -10.10 -15.40
N THR A 44 -10.85 -9.18 -16.36
CA THR A 44 -12.13 -8.84 -17.03
C THR A 44 -12.51 -9.81 -18.16
N GLY A 45 -11.57 -10.66 -18.58
CA GLY A 45 -11.69 -11.50 -19.79
C GLY A 45 -11.00 -10.89 -21.01
N GLU A 46 -10.74 -9.58 -21.00
CA GLU A 46 -9.91 -8.90 -21.98
C GLU A 46 -8.41 -9.02 -21.65
N PRO A 47 -7.53 -9.04 -22.66
CA PRO A 47 -6.10 -9.21 -22.45
C PRO A 47 -5.51 -8.07 -21.62
N ASN A 48 -4.80 -8.42 -20.55
CA ASN A 48 -4.13 -7.49 -19.63
C ASN A 48 -5.05 -6.45 -18.97
N ARG A 49 -6.37 -6.67 -18.96
CA ARG A 49 -7.35 -5.77 -18.38
C ARG A 49 -7.96 -6.36 -17.11
N TYR A 50 -7.87 -5.61 -16.03
CA TYR A 50 -8.23 -6.04 -14.69
C TYR A 50 -9.19 -5.07 -14.03
N THR A 51 -10.00 -5.57 -13.11
CA THR A 51 -10.89 -4.77 -12.27
C THR A 51 -10.57 -4.99 -10.80
N LEU A 52 -10.59 -3.90 -10.06
CA LEU A 52 -10.45 -3.84 -8.62
C LEU A 52 -11.71 -3.20 -8.03
N THR A 53 -12.21 -3.75 -6.93
CA THR A 53 -13.21 -3.09 -6.09
C THR A 53 -12.58 -2.69 -4.77
N SER A 54 -12.74 -1.44 -4.37
CA SER A 54 -12.30 -0.96 -3.06
C SER A 54 -13.45 -0.27 -2.32
N ARG A 55 -13.57 -0.56 -1.03
CA ARG A 55 -14.65 -0.08 -0.16
C ARG A 55 -14.06 0.72 0.99
N SER A 56 -14.65 1.87 1.27
CA SER A 56 -14.31 2.67 2.45
C SER A 56 -14.46 1.84 3.75
N GLY A 57 -13.48 1.96 4.65
CA GLY A 57 -13.52 1.33 5.97
C GLY A 57 -14.52 1.97 6.94
N GLY A 58 -15.00 3.18 6.62
CA GLY A 58 -15.98 3.93 7.40
C GLY A 58 -16.52 5.12 6.62
N LEU A 59 -17.44 5.88 7.24
CA LEU A 59 -18.12 7.01 6.60
C LEU A 59 -17.23 8.25 6.43
N THR A 60 -16.08 8.30 7.10
CA THR A 60 -15.17 9.45 7.08
C THR A 60 -14.17 9.43 5.92
N THR A 61 -14.07 8.32 5.18
CA THR A 61 -13.16 8.23 4.04
C THR A 61 -13.73 9.03 2.88
N SER A 62 -13.01 10.09 2.46
CA SER A 62 -13.41 10.87 1.29
C SER A 62 -13.30 10.06 0.00
N TRP A 63 -14.11 10.41 -1.00
CA TRP A 63 -14.03 9.79 -2.33
C TRP A 63 -12.63 9.92 -2.94
N VAL A 64 -11.98 11.08 -2.79
CA VAL A 64 -10.63 11.34 -3.32
C VAL A 64 -9.62 10.38 -2.70
N GLN A 65 -9.67 10.20 -1.38
CA GLN A 65 -8.79 9.28 -0.67
C GLN A 65 -9.03 7.82 -1.11
N LEU A 66 -10.30 7.41 -1.19
CA LEU A 66 -10.67 6.07 -1.64
C LEU A 66 -10.18 5.79 -3.08
N LYS A 67 -10.37 6.76 -3.99
CA LYS A 67 -9.88 6.70 -5.36
C LYS A 67 -8.36 6.61 -5.43
N SER A 68 -7.65 7.47 -4.70
CA SER A 68 -6.18 7.47 -4.67
C SER A 68 -5.65 6.10 -4.25
N GLN A 69 -6.13 5.58 -3.12
CA GLN A 69 -5.69 4.28 -2.60
C GLN A 69 -5.99 3.13 -3.57
N ALA A 70 -7.14 3.17 -4.26
CA ALA A 70 -7.48 2.16 -5.25
C ALA A 70 -6.58 2.23 -6.50
N LEU A 71 -6.26 3.44 -6.96
CA LEU A 71 -5.34 3.65 -8.07
C LEU A 71 -3.91 3.23 -7.73
N ASP A 72 -3.45 3.54 -6.52
CA ASP A 72 -2.13 3.14 -6.03
C ASP A 72 -2.01 1.60 -6.04
N ARG A 73 -3.02 0.91 -5.51
CA ARG A 73 -3.05 -0.56 -5.51
C ARG A 73 -3.06 -1.16 -6.92
N ALA A 74 -3.79 -0.57 -7.85
CA ALA A 74 -3.82 -0.99 -9.26
C ALA A 74 -2.45 -0.78 -9.92
N ARG A 75 -1.80 0.35 -9.63
CA ARG A 75 -0.46 0.66 -10.14
C ARG A 75 0.61 -0.28 -9.60
N GLU A 76 0.55 -0.60 -8.31
CA GLU A 76 1.41 -1.60 -7.66
C GLU A 76 1.28 -2.97 -8.31
N TYR A 77 0.06 -3.38 -8.68
CA TYR A 77 -0.17 -4.65 -9.35
C TYR A 77 0.51 -4.72 -10.72
N CYS A 78 0.39 -3.70 -11.56
CA CYS A 78 1.11 -3.67 -12.83
C CYS A 78 2.63 -3.61 -12.60
N THR A 79 3.08 -2.81 -11.63
CA THR A 79 4.51 -2.64 -11.32
C THR A 79 5.15 -3.94 -10.84
N SER A 80 4.43 -4.75 -10.05
CA SER A 80 4.91 -6.10 -9.62
C SER A 80 5.15 -7.06 -10.79
N GLN A 81 4.62 -6.75 -11.98
CA GLN A 81 4.78 -7.51 -13.21
C GLN A 81 5.72 -6.81 -14.20
N ASN A 82 6.43 -5.76 -13.78
CA ASN A 82 7.26 -4.90 -14.64
C ASN A 82 6.47 -4.22 -15.78
N LEU A 83 5.17 -3.97 -15.56
CA LEU A 83 4.28 -3.28 -16.49
C LEU A 83 3.86 -1.93 -15.91
N LYS A 84 3.41 -1.02 -16.79
CA LYS A 84 2.81 0.26 -16.43
C LYS A 84 1.29 0.17 -16.51
N MET A 85 0.61 0.75 -15.52
CA MET A 85 -0.83 0.94 -15.60
C MET A 85 -1.19 1.99 -16.67
N THR A 86 -2.06 1.63 -17.59
CA THR A 86 -2.64 2.51 -18.62
C THR A 86 -4.16 2.47 -18.56
N ASP A 87 -4.79 3.52 -19.07
CA ASP A 87 -6.24 3.63 -19.27
C ASP A 87 -7.09 3.27 -18.03
N PRO A 88 -6.83 3.86 -16.84
CA PRO A 88 -7.63 3.59 -15.66
C PRO A 88 -9.02 4.22 -15.80
N ASP A 89 -10.04 3.38 -15.92
CA ASP A 89 -11.44 3.75 -15.78
C ASP A 89 -11.85 3.68 -14.31
N VAL A 90 -12.43 4.77 -13.80
CA VAL A 90 -12.75 4.94 -12.38
C VAL A 90 -14.24 5.23 -12.22
N SER A 91 -14.94 4.30 -11.59
CA SER A 91 -16.36 4.41 -11.28
C SER A 91 -16.61 4.29 -9.77
N SER A 92 -17.76 4.74 -9.30
CA SER A 92 -18.15 4.66 -7.89
C SER A 92 -19.65 4.40 -7.75
N ASN A 93 -20.08 3.98 -6.56
CA ASN A 93 -21.50 3.83 -6.25
C ASN A 93 -22.22 5.15 -5.95
N HIS A 94 -21.54 6.30 -6.06
CA HIS A 94 -22.08 7.62 -5.74
C HIS A 94 -22.80 7.68 -4.39
N ALA A 95 -22.23 7.03 -3.37
CA ALA A 95 -22.84 6.93 -2.04
C ALA A 95 -23.15 8.31 -1.45
N THR A 96 -24.37 8.47 -0.92
CA THR A 96 -24.82 9.65 -0.18
C THR A 96 -25.41 9.22 1.17
N GLY A 97 -25.47 10.14 2.13
CA GLY A 97 -25.97 9.87 3.48
C GLY A 97 -25.09 8.85 4.24
N PHE A 98 -25.72 7.78 4.76
CA PHE A 98 -25.06 6.73 5.56
C PHE A 98 -24.56 5.52 4.75
N THR A 99 -24.70 5.56 3.43
CA THR A 99 -24.18 4.49 2.57
C THR A 99 -22.66 4.58 2.49
N ARG A 100 -21.97 3.44 2.55
CA ARG A 100 -20.51 3.40 2.41
C ARG A 100 -20.08 3.67 0.95
N PRO A 101 -19.13 4.59 0.73
CA PRO A 101 -18.48 4.76 -0.56
C PRO A 101 -17.79 3.48 -1.04
N ILE A 102 -17.99 3.16 -2.32
CA ILE A 102 -17.34 2.06 -3.06
C ILE A 102 -16.78 2.64 -4.35
N THR A 103 -15.56 2.24 -4.70
CA THR A 103 -14.92 2.56 -5.97
C THR A 103 -14.60 1.28 -6.74
N TYR A 104 -14.78 1.36 -8.05
CA TYR A 104 -14.42 0.33 -9.02
C TYR A 104 -13.35 0.93 -9.93
N ILE A 105 -12.22 0.24 -10.07
CA ILE A 105 -11.14 0.65 -10.97
C ILE A 105 -10.97 -0.45 -11.99
N THR A 106 -11.15 -0.13 -13.26
CA THR A 106 -10.80 -1.03 -14.36
C THR A 106 -9.59 -0.46 -15.06
N PHE A 107 -8.54 -1.24 -15.23
CA PHE A 107 -7.25 -0.75 -15.71
C PHE A 107 -6.54 -1.80 -16.56
N THR A 108 -5.64 -1.33 -17.41
CA THR A 108 -4.81 -2.19 -18.26
C THR A 108 -3.36 -2.14 -17.81
N CYS A 109 -2.66 -3.26 -17.83
CA CYS A 109 -1.21 -3.28 -17.63
C CYS A 109 -0.51 -3.42 -18.99
N SER A 110 0.26 -2.40 -19.37
CA SER A 110 0.96 -2.32 -20.65
C SER A 110 2.48 -2.26 -20.46
N PRO A 111 3.31 -2.69 -21.41
CA PRO A 111 4.76 -2.55 -21.32
C PRO A 111 5.18 -1.11 -21.07
N ILE A 112 6.20 -0.91 -20.22
CA ILE A 112 6.76 0.43 -19.98
C ILE A 112 7.43 0.89 -21.29
N PRO A 113 6.98 2.01 -21.90
CA PRO A 113 7.62 2.51 -23.10
C PRO A 113 9.06 2.90 -22.75
N GLN A 114 10.03 2.30 -23.41
CA GLN A 114 11.42 2.72 -23.30
C GLN A 114 11.53 4.13 -23.90
N PRO A 115 12.14 5.11 -23.20
CA PRO A 115 12.42 6.41 -23.80
C PRO A 115 13.30 6.16 -25.02
N LYS A 116 12.81 6.56 -26.19
CA LYS A 116 13.58 6.51 -27.44
C LYS A 116 14.59 7.64 -27.34
N ASP A 117 15.88 7.31 -27.29
CA ASP A 117 16.96 8.30 -27.20
C ASP A 117 16.75 9.40 -28.24
N THR A 118 16.65 10.65 -27.76
CA THR A 118 16.58 11.84 -28.60
C THR A 118 17.94 12.06 -29.25
N GLN A 119 18.19 11.35 -30.35
CA GLN A 119 19.32 11.59 -31.24
C GLN A 119 18.79 12.13 -32.57
N GLN A 120 18.12 13.28 -32.54
CA GLN A 120 17.63 13.97 -33.74
C GLN A 120 17.21 15.42 -33.42
N ASP A 121 18.16 16.30 -33.04
CA ASP A 121 18.04 17.77 -33.23
C ASP A 121 19.37 18.53 -32.99
N GLN A 122 20.51 17.93 -33.39
CA GLN A 122 21.83 18.57 -33.35
C GLN A 122 22.51 18.55 -34.74
N ASN A 123 21.72 18.49 -35.81
CA ASN A 123 22.24 18.50 -37.18
C ASN A 123 21.31 19.25 -38.17
N SER A 124 20.86 20.45 -37.81
CA SER A 124 20.15 21.34 -38.74
C SER A 124 20.43 22.83 -38.55
N GLN A 125 21.33 23.24 -37.65
CA GLN A 125 21.67 24.66 -37.46
C GLN A 125 23.08 24.94 -38.01
N GLY A 126 23.21 24.70 -39.31
CA GLY A 126 24.40 24.96 -40.10
C GLY A 126 24.00 25.33 -41.52
N LYS A 127 23.43 26.53 -41.69
CA LYS A 127 23.51 27.26 -42.95
C LYS A 127 23.26 28.75 -42.75
#